data_AF-A0A1J5P4Y8-F1
#
_entry.id   AF-A0A1J5P4Y8-F1
#
_cell.length_a   1.000
_cell.length_b   1.000
_cell.length_c   1.000
_cell.angle_alpha   90.00
_cell.angle_beta   90.00
_cell.angle_gamma   90.00
#
_symmetry.space_group_name_H-M   'P 1'
#
loop_
_entity.id
_entity.type
_entity.pdbx_description
1 polymer ?
#
loop_
_entity_poly.entity_id
_entity_poly.type
_entity_poly.pdbx_seq_one_letter_code
_entity_poly.pdbx_strand_id
1 'polypeptide(L)'
;MVRFANERHNIIGNATAKLWLLQNAVSKEGQSLRRFCELPLMRNEHPALALSWTLYHVLDEESPLYGLNADDFGALGVSLVVVVTGYDVIAAQTVHARKSYDHTDIRFGQRYADILDTSEDGRLRIDYGRFHETLGG
;
A
#
# COMPACT_ATOMS: atom_id res chain seq x y z
N MET A 1 -1.90 6.06 1.35
CA MET A 1 -2.59 5.07 0.48
C MET A 1 -1.55 4.31 -0.32
N VAL A 2 -1.77 3.03 -0.60
CA VAL A 2 -0.93 2.23 -1.53
C VAL A 2 -1.87 1.44 -2.44
N ARG A 3 -1.66 1.50 -3.76
CA ARG A 3 -2.45 0.72 -4.73
C ARG A 3 -1.58 -0.37 -5.36
N PHE A 4 -2.15 -1.54 -5.59
CA PHE A 4 -1.53 -2.62 -6.34
C PHE A 4 -2.56 -3.30 -7.26
N ALA A 5 -2.06 -3.94 -8.32
CA ALA A 5 -2.87 -4.64 -9.31
C ALA A 5 -2.55 -6.13 -9.32
N ASN A 6 -3.54 -6.92 -9.72
CA ASN A 6 -3.30 -8.29 -10.15
C ASN A 6 -3.04 -8.27 -11.66
N GLU A 7 -1.80 -8.53 -12.06
CA GLU A 7 -1.39 -8.62 -13.48
C GLU A 7 -1.64 -10.01 -14.09
N ARG A 8 -2.21 -10.94 -13.31
CA ARG A 8 -2.53 -12.29 -13.76
C ARG A 8 -3.91 -12.30 -14.39
N HIS A 9 -4.08 -13.15 -15.40
CA HIS A 9 -5.38 -13.42 -16.03
C HIS A 9 -6.22 -14.41 -15.22
N ASN A 10 -6.16 -14.32 -13.88
CA ASN A 10 -6.90 -15.17 -12.95
C ASN A 10 -7.19 -14.42 -11.64
N ILE A 11 -7.91 -15.07 -10.73
CA ILE A 11 -8.23 -14.49 -9.41
C ILE A 11 -7.23 -15.00 -8.38
N ILE A 12 -6.72 -14.07 -7.56
CA ILE A 12 -6.03 -14.42 -6.31
C ILE A 12 -7.08 -14.47 -5.20
N GLY A 13 -7.31 -15.67 -4.66
CA GLY A 13 -8.26 -15.90 -3.58
C GLY A 13 -7.68 -15.56 -2.22
N ASN A 14 -8.53 -15.10 -1.30
CA ASN A 14 -8.20 -14.83 0.11
C ASN A 14 -6.91 -14.00 0.28
N ALA A 15 -6.80 -12.91 -0.50
CA ALA A 15 -5.63 -12.06 -0.42
C ALA A 15 -5.63 -11.29 0.91
N THR A 16 -4.47 -11.20 1.55
CA THR A 16 -4.23 -10.43 2.77
C THR A 16 -3.10 -9.44 2.52
N ALA A 17 -3.17 -8.29 3.18
CA ALA A 17 -2.16 -7.24 3.08
C ALA A 17 -1.70 -6.80 4.47
N LYS A 18 -0.40 -6.56 4.60
CA LYS A 18 0.21 -5.90 5.75
C LYS A 18 1.01 -4.70 5.30
N LEU A 19 0.93 -3.61 6.06
CA LEU A 19 1.75 -2.43 5.85
C LEU A 19 2.66 -2.25 7.06
N TRP A 20 3.95 -2.09 6.80
CA TRP A 20 4.96 -1.93 7.83
C TRP A 20 5.62 -0.57 7.68
N LEU A 21 5.81 0.12 8.81
CA LEU A 21 6.63 1.30 8.94
C LEU A 21 8.02 0.91 9.44
N LEU A 22 9.03 1.45 8.77
CA LEU A 22 10.41 1.44 9.17
C LEU A 22 10.84 2.89 9.39
N GLN A 23 11.40 3.19 10.55
CA GLN A 23 11.94 4.52 10.83
C GLN A 23 13.13 4.46 11.79
N ASN A 24 13.96 5.49 11.76
CA ASN A 24 15.01 5.67 12.75
C ASN A 24 14.37 6.00 14.11
N ALA A 25 14.92 5.41 15.16
CA ALA A 25 14.56 5.69 16.54
C ALA A 25 15.83 5.68 17.41
N VAL A 26 15.75 6.31 18.57
CA VAL A 26 16.79 6.26 19.59
C VAL A 26 16.24 5.48 20.78
N SER A 27 16.98 4.49 21.27
CA SER A 27 16.61 3.73 22.46
C SER A 27 16.72 4.60 23.72
N LYS A 28 16.19 4.12 24.85
CA LYS A 28 16.32 4.84 26.13
C LYS A 28 17.78 4.97 26.58
N GLU A 29 18.64 4.08 26.09
CA GLU A 29 20.07 4.01 26.35
C GLU A 29 20.89 4.83 25.33
N GLY A 30 20.25 5.58 24.44
CA GLY A 30 20.90 6.47 23.47
C GLY A 30 21.40 5.78 22.20
N GLN A 31 21.05 4.51 21.96
CA GLN A 31 21.48 3.79 20.76
C GLN A 31 20.55 4.08 19.59
N SER A 32 21.12 4.37 18.42
CA SER A 32 20.34 4.47 17.17
C SER A 32 19.91 3.08 16.71
N LEU A 33 18.63 2.91 16.42
CA LEU A 33 18.05 1.68 15.92
C LEU A 33 16.99 1.96 14.86
N ARG A 34 16.72 0.94 14.04
CA ARG A 34 15.61 0.96 13.09
C ARG A 34 14.39 0.32 13.76
N ARG A 35 13.34 1.10 14.00
CA ARG A 35 12.07 0.60 14.54
C ARG A 35 11.23 0.06 13.40
N PHE A 36 10.61 -1.11 13.64
CA PHE A 36 9.64 -1.74 12.76
C PHE A 36 8.30 -1.80 13.48
N CYS A 37 7.23 -1.30 12.88
CA CYS A 37 5.88 -1.45 13.40
C CYS A 37 4.87 -1.69 12.28
N GLU A 38 3.85 -2.51 12.56
CA GLU A 38 2.73 -2.72 11.65
C GLU A 38 1.81 -1.49 11.70
N LEU A 39 1.40 -0.99 10.53
CA LEU A 39 0.43 0.08 10.38
C LEU A 39 -0.94 -0.55 10.07
N PRO A 40 -1.94 -0.42 10.96
CA PRO A 40 -3.27 -0.99 10.75
C PRO A 40 -3.91 -0.49 9.46
N LEU A 41 -4.34 -1.41 8.60
CA LEU A 41 -5.07 -1.08 7.39
C LEU A 41 -6.58 -1.07 7.68
N MET A 42 -7.32 -0.13 7.07
CA MET A 42 -8.79 -0.09 7.18
C MET A 42 -9.46 -1.39 6.70
N ARG A 43 -8.87 -2.00 5.67
CA ARG A 43 -9.19 -3.34 5.19
C ARG A 43 -7.89 -4.01 4.79
N ASN A 44 -7.60 -5.12 5.45
CA ASN A 44 -6.39 -5.92 5.24
C ASN A 44 -6.68 -7.25 4.52
N GLU A 45 -7.92 -7.49 4.09
CA GLU A 45 -8.35 -8.71 3.40
C GLU A 45 -9.15 -8.38 2.13
N HIS A 46 -8.98 -9.22 1.10
CA HIS A 46 -9.70 -9.16 -0.16
C HIS A 46 -10.05 -10.58 -0.63
N PRO A 47 -11.33 -10.98 -0.65
CA PRO A 47 -11.72 -12.38 -0.86
C PRO A 47 -11.41 -12.92 -2.27
N ALA A 48 -11.51 -12.07 -3.29
CA ALA A 48 -11.29 -12.45 -4.69
C ALA A 48 -10.64 -11.30 -5.47
N LEU A 49 -9.31 -11.18 -5.42
CA LEU A 49 -8.58 -10.11 -6.07
C LEU A 49 -8.42 -10.39 -7.56
N ALA A 50 -9.23 -9.72 -8.39
CA ALA A 50 -9.20 -9.87 -9.84
C ALA A 50 -8.46 -8.74 -10.58
N LEU A 51 -8.55 -7.49 -10.10
CA LEU A 51 -8.08 -6.32 -10.86
C LEU A 51 -7.08 -5.44 -10.09
N SER A 52 -7.56 -4.72 -9.09
CA SER A 52 -6.78 -3.75 -8.32
C SER A 52 -7.33 -3.63 -6.90
N TRP A 53 -6.47 -3.30 -5.95
CA TRP A 53 -6.84 -3.03 -4.57
C TRP A 53 -6.04 -1.84 -4.03
N THR A 54 -6.75 -0.88 -3.44
CA THR A 54 -6.15 0.26 -2.75
C THR A 54 -6.23 0.07 -1.25
N LEU A 55 -5.08 0.14 -0.58
CA LEU A 55 -4.90 0.04 0.85
C LEU A 55 -4.88 1.42 1.50
N TYR A 56 -5.54 1.53 2.64
CA TYR A 56 -5.64 2.75 3.43
C TYR A 56 -5.17 2.46 4.86
N HIS A 57 -4.22 3.25 5.34
CA HIS A 57 -3.91 3.39 6.75
C HIS A 57 -4.37 4.80 7.16
N VAL A 58 -5.15 4.88 8.23
CA VAL A 58 -5.64 6.16 8.76
C VAL A 58 -4.55 6.78 9.62
N LEU A 59 -4.30 8.08 9.44
CA LEU A 59 -3.38 8.85 10.25
C LEU A 59 -4.17 9.55 11.37
N ASP A 60 -4.69 8.78 12.30
CA ASP A 60 -5.31 9.28 13.54
C ASP A 60 -4.28 9.32 14.68
N GLU A 61 -4.70 9.73 15.88
CA GLU A 61 -3.82 9.91 17.05
C GLU A 61 -3.07 8.63 17.48
N GLU A 62 -3.56 7.45 17.09
CA GLU A 62 -2.89 6.17 17.37
C GLU A 62 -1.81 5.84 16.33
N SER A 63 -1.83 6.50 15.17
CA SER A 63 -0.83 6.29 14.12
C SER A 63 0.53 6.85 14.54
N PRO A 64 1.63 6.08 14.38
CA PRO A 64 2.99 6.59 14.60
C PRO A 64 3.40 7.66 13.57
N LEU A 65 2.58 7.87 12.54
CA LEU A 65 2.77 8.88 11.50
C LEU A 65 1.88 10.12 11.70
N TYR A 66 1.10 10.16 12.80
CA TYR A 66 0.21 11.27 13.10
C TYR A 66 0.97 12.59 13.26
N GLY A 67 0.47 13.65 12.64
CA GLY A 67 1.02 15.00 12.75
C GLY A 67 2.37 15.23 12.04
N LEU A 68 2.94 14.21 11.40
CA LEU A 68 4.21 14.31 10.69
C LEU A 68 4.04 14.85 9.27
N ASN A 69 4.98 15.68 8.83
CA ASN A 69 5.05 16.21 7.47
C ASN A 69 6.17 15.55 6.64
N ALA A 70 6.39 16.04 5.41
CA ALA A 70 7.38 15.49 4.50
C ALA A 70 8.83 15.62 5.01
N ASP A 71 9.17 16.72 5.68
CA ASP A 71 10.50 16.94 6.25
C ASP A 71 10.74 16.00 7.44
N ASP A 72 9.73 15.80 8.28
CA ASP A 72 9.78 14.84 9.39
C ASP A 72 10.01 13.42 8.88
N PHE A 73 9.34 13.04 7.78
CA PHE A 73 9.54 11.73 7.14
C PHE A 73 10.98 11.55 6.65
N GLY A 74 11.61 12.61 6.11
CA GLY A 74 13.02 12.59 5.73
C GLY A 74 13.94 12.47 6.94
N ALA A 75 13.71 13.27 7.99
CA ALA A 75 14.52 13.26 9.20
C ALA A 75 14.47 11.93 9.96
N LEU A 76 13.29 11.31 10.02
CA LEU A 76 13.08 9.98 10.60
C LEU A 76 13.51 8.85 9.65
N GLY A 77 13.84 9.17 8.40
CA GLY A 77 14.14 8.22 7.35
C GLY A 77 13.02 7.21 7.16
N VAL A 78 11.77 7.67 7.07
CA VAL A 78 10.58 6.81 6.94
C VAL A 78 10.67 5.97 5.67
N SER A 79 10.44 4.67 5.82
CA SER A 79 10.17 3.76 4.70
C SER A 79 8.93 2.92 5.02
N LEU A 80 8.10 2.68 4.02
CA LEU A 80 6.93 1.81 4.10
C LEU A 80 7.20 0.51 3.33
N VAL A 81 6.75 -0.62 3.88
CA VAL A 81 6.80 -1.92 3.21
C VAL A 81 5.41 -2.50 3.18
N VAL A 82 4.87 -2.69 1.98
CA VAL A 82 3.64 -3.45 1.78
C VAL A 82 4.00 -4.90 1.46
N VAL A 83 3.32 -5.82 2.12
CA VAL A 83 3.39 -7.26 1.86
C VAL A 83 2.00 -7.75 1.57
N VAL A 84 1.81 -8.43 0.45
CA VAL A 84 0.55 -9.03 0.03
C VAL A 84 0.76 -10.53 -0.12
N THR A 85 -0.17 -11.31 0.39
CA THR A 85 -0.17 -12.77 0.26
C THR A 85 -1.55 -13.21 -0.21
N GLY A 86 -1.65 -14.25 -1.03
CA GLY A 86 -2.94 -14.82 -1.42
C GLY A 86 -2.77 -16.16 -2.10
N TYR A 87 -3.87 -16.82 -2.47
CA TYR A 87 -3.84 -18.11 -3.15
C TYR A 87 -4.14 -17.97 -4.64
N ASP A 88 -3.19 -18.35 -5.49
CA ASP A 88 -3.42 -18.46 -6.94
C ASP A 88 -4.11 -19.79 -7.22
N VAL A 89 -5.39 -19.73 -7.61
CA VAL A 89 -6.24 -20.91 -7.82
C VAL A 89 -5.78 -21.74 -9.02
N ILE A 90 -5.19 -21.11 -10.04
CA ILE A 90 -4.77 -21.81 -11.27
C ILE A 90 -3.45 -22.55 -11.02
N ALA A 91 -2.51 -21.91 -10.35
CA ALA A 91 -1.23 -22.53 -10.00
C ALA A 91 -1.32 -23.39 -8.73
N ALA A 92 -2.46 -23.37 -8.04
CA ALA A 92 -2.73 -24.08 -6.80
C ALA A 92 -1.70 -23.81 -5.68
N GLN A 93 -1.20 -22.57 -5.58
CA GLN A 93 -0.15 -22.20 -4.63
C GLN A 93 -0.39 -20.84 -3.98
N THR A 94 0.19 -20.64 -2.80
CA THR A 94 0.27 -19.33 -2.17
C THR A 94 1.30 -18.47 -2.88
N VAL A 95 0.90 -17.26 -3.24
CA VAL A 95 1.75 -16.24 -3.86
C VAL A 95 2.00 -15.11 -2.89
N HIS A 96 3.18 -14.51 -2.99
CA HIS A 96 3.60 -13.38 -2.16
C HIS A 96 4.13 -12.26 -3.05
N ALA A 97 3.78 -11.02 -2.72
CA ALA A 97 4.33 -9.83 -3.33
C ALA A 97 4.76 -8.85 -2.23
N ARG A 98 5.86 -8.13 -2.47
CA ARG A 98 6.38 -7.11 -1.56
C ARG A 98 6.82 -5.89 -2.36
N LYS A 99 6.50 -4.70 -1.85
CA LYS A 99 7.03 -3.44 -2.37
C LYS A 99 7.44 -2.54 -1.20
N SER A 100 8.54 -1.84 -1.37
CA SER A 100 9.03 -0.82 -0.44
C SER A 100 8.93 0.56 -1.09
N TYR A 101 8.64 1.56 -0.26
CA TYR A 101 8.56 2.97 -0.60
C TYR A 101 9.39 3.75 0.41
N ASP A 102 10.36 4.52 -0.03
CA ASP A 102 11.10 5.44 0.85
C ASP A 102 10.36 6.77 0.96
N HIS A 103 10.76 7.64 1.90
CA HIS A 103 10.11 8.93 2.11
C HIS A 103 10.02 9.78 0.82
N THR A 104 10.96 9.62 -0.11
CA THR A 104 10.98 10.29 -1.42
C THR A 104 9.93 9.77 -2.40
N ASP A 105 9.39 8.57 -2.20
CA ASP A 105 8.30 7.99 -2.99
C ASP A 105 6.92 8.44 -2.48
N ILE A 106 6.85 8.92 -1.24
CA ILE A 106 5.59 9.28 -0.58
C ILE A 106 5.14 10.66 -1.05
N ARG A 107 3.92 10.71 -1.59
CA ARG A 107 3.30 11.91 -2.15
C ARG A 107 2.24 12.43 -1.19
N PHE A 108 2.56 13.51 -0.47
CA PHE A 108 1.63 14.17 0.44
C PHE A 108 0.56 14.97 -0.32
N GLY A 109 -0.65 15.04 0.24
CA GLY A 109 -1.76 15.79 -0.37
C GLY A 109 -2.19 15.27 -1.74
N GLN A 110 -1.93 13.99 -2.03
CA GLN A 110 -2.15 13.41 -3.35
C GLN A 110 -3.09 12.20 -3.25
N ARG A 111 -3.87 11.99 -4.30
CA ARG A 111 -4.75 10.81 -4.45
C ARG A 111 -4.46 10.11 -5.77
N TYR A 112 -4.72 8.81 -5.82
CA TYR A 112 -4.64 8.08 -7.09
C TYR A 112 -5.72 8.57 -8.06
N ALA A 113 -5.37 8.68 -9.34
CA ALA A 113 -6.35 8.86 -10.40
C ALA A 113 -7.29 7.65 -10.46
N ASP A 114 -8.53 7.89 -10.88
CA ASP A 114 -9.46 6.79 -11.18
C ASP A 114 -8.99 6.03 -12.41
N ILE A 115 -9.07 4.71 -12.32
CA ILE A 115 -8.63 3.77 -13.34
C ILE A 115 -9.76 2.85 -13.78
N LEU A 116 -10.93 2.91 -13.13
CA LEU A 116 -12.08 2.11 -13.50
C LEU A 116 -13.03 2.95 -14.34
N ASP A 117 -13.49 2.35 -15.43
CA ASP A 117 -14.42 2.96 -16.35
C ASP A 117 -15.39 1.89 -16.87
N THR A 118 -16.57 2.29 -17.32
CA THR A 118 -17.54 1.36 -17.90
C THR A 118 -17.66 1.67 -19.39
N SER A 119 -17.31 0.72 -20.24
CA SER A 119 -17.47 0.88 -21.68
C SER A 119 -18.95 0.93 -22.09
N GLU A 120 -19.22 1.39 -23.32
CA GLU A 120 -20.58 1.51 -23.87
C GLU A 120 -21.35 0.18 -23.87
N ASP A 121 -20.65 -0.97 -23.92
CA ASP A 121 -21.22 -2.32 -23.85
C ASP A 121 -21.47 -2.83 -22.41
N GLY A 122 -21.25 -1.98 -21.40
CA GLY A 122 -21.48 -2.28 -19.97
C GLY A 122 -20.35 -3.07 -19.31
N ARG A 123 -19.24 -3.33 -20.00
CA ARG A 123 -18.08 -4.02 -19.40
C ARG A 123 -17.24 -3.06 -18.57
N LEU A 124 -16.71 -3.57 -17.46
CA LEU A 124 -15.73 -2.85 -16.66
C LEU A 124 -14.39 -2.85 -17.39
N ARG A 125 -13.87 -1.66 -17.66
CA ARG A 125 -12.55 -1.40 -18.22
C ARG A 125 -11.64 -0.86 -17.12
N ILE A 126 -10.42 -1.39 -17.04
CA ILE A 126 -9.37 -0.84 -16.21
C ILE A 126 -8.29 -0.19 -17.08
N ASP A 127 -7.95 1.05 -16.78
CA ASP A 127 -6.88 1.79 -17.46
C ASP A 127 -5.57 1.69 -16.67
N TYR A 128 -4.78 0.66 -16.96
CA TYR A 128 -3.47 0.49 -16.33
C TYR A 128 -2.46 1.58 -16.73
N GLY A 129 -2.69 2.35 -17.80
CA GLY A 129 -1.85 3.49 -18.17
C GLY A 129 -1.87 4.60 -17.10
N ARG A 130 -2.96 4.69 -16.35
CA ARG A 130 -3.16 5.64 -15.24
C ARG A 130 -2.88 5.03 -13.87
N PHE A 131 -2.33 3.81 -13.83
CA PHE A 131 -2.14 3.05 -12.59
C PHE A 131 -1.17 3.72 -11.59
N HIS A 132 -0.22 4.50 -12.07
CA HIS A 132 0.70 5.26 -11.21
C HIS A 132 0.35 6.76 -11.13
N GLU A 133 -0.66 7.22 -11.87
CA GLU A 133 -1.05 8.62 -11.89
C GLU A 133 -1.64 9.06 -10.54
N THR A 134 -1.15 10.20 -10.06
CA THR A 134 -1.67 10.86 -8.85
C THR A 134 -2.10 12.28 -9.17
N LEU A 135 -3.17 12.73 -8.53
CA LEU A 135 -3.74 14.05 -8.66
C LEU A 135 -3.61 14.79 -7.33
N GLY A 136 -3.30 16.10 -7.39
CA GLY A 136 -3.35 16.96 -6.21
C GLY A 136 -4.74 16.97 -5.59
N GLY A 137 -4.78 16.89 -4.26
CA GLY A 137 -5.98 17.08 -3.45
C GLY A 137 -6.39 18.54 -3.35
#